data_AF-A0A3C1YBK8-F1
#
_entry.id   AF-A0A3C1YBK8-F1
#
_cell.length_a   1.000
_cell.length_b   1.000
_cell.length_c   1.000
_cell.angle_alpha   90.00
_cell.angle_beta   90.00
_cell.angle_gamma   90.00
#
_symmetry.space_group_name_H-M   'P 1'
#
loop_
_entity.id
_entity.type
_entity.pdbx_description
1 polymer ?
#
loop_
_entity_poly.entity_id
_entity_poly.type
_entity_poly.pdbx_seq_one_letter_code
_entity_poly.pdbx_strand_id
1 'polypeptide(L)'
;MGSIKDYFSSLGSGVASLIKGMQVTGKEFVTPKITERYPENRDNMNISQRFRAVLELKYDQDGNHRCIACGTCERNCPNGTISIESKMVETWDGKKKKKLDKYIYDLGSCTFCQLCVTTCPTDALDFSNDFEQAVFSRAKLVKQLNYLPEKPEPEPTPEQRAKLEAEKAAKAAAAKAAAAGPAVELDEKALKAIEAAAGDPEKQAKLRAAFEKAARLKAEKAAAAKAAAAAPAVELDDKARKALEAAAGDPEKQAKIRAALEKAARLKAEKAAANNDTENKN
;
A
#
# COMPACT_ATOMS: atom_id res chain seq x y z
N MET A 1 52.20 24.71 60.77
CA MET A 1 51.12 25.05 61.71
C MET A 1 50.27 26.11 61.03
N GLY A 2 49.07 25.77 60.57
CA GLY A 2 48.17 26.74 59.93
C GLY A 2 47.92 27.89 60.90
N SER A 3 48.10 29.12 60.43
CA SER A 3 47.89 30.31 61.25
C SER A 3 46.44 30.31 61.70
N ILE A 4 46.18 30.74 62.94
CA ILE A 4 44.81 30.91 63.48
C ILE A 4 43.94 31.71 62.50
N LYS A 5 44.55 32.63 61.75
CA LYS A 5 43.93 33.42 60.67
C LYS A 5 43.41 32.57 59.50
N ASP A 6 44.13 31.52 59.11
CA ASP A 6 43.76 30.65 57.98
C ASP A 6 42.56 29.75 58.35
N TYR A 7 42.48 29.31 59.61
CA TYR A 7 41.35 28.56 60.14
C TYR A 7 40.06 29.38 60.16
N PHE A 8 40.11 30.64 60.64
CA PHE A 8 38.94 31.51 60.62
C PHE A 8 38.54 31.94 59.20
N SER A 9 39.50 32.10 58.29
CA SER A 9 39.23 32.37 56.87
C SER A 9 38.53 31.20 56.18
N SER A 10 38.97 29.97 56.43
CA SER A 10 38.35 28.78 55.84
C SER A 10 36.94 28.54 56.39
N LEU A 11 36.74 28.72 57.71
CA LEU A 11 35.42 28.65 58.34
C LEU A 11 34.46 29.73 57.78
N GLY A 12 34.93 30.97 57.63
CA GLY A 12 34.15 32.05 57.02
C GLY A 12 33.74 31.74 55.57
N SER A 13 34.65 31.16 54.78
CA SER A 13 34.34 30.72 53.41
C SER A 13 33.32 29.56 53.38
N GLY A 14 33.41 28.63 54.34
CA GLY A 14 32.45 27.55 54.51
C GLY A 14 31.05 28.06 54.84
N VAL A 15 30.93 28.95 55.81
CA VAL A 15 29.65 29.58 56.19
C VAL A 15 29.08 30.41 55.04
N ALA A 16 29.90 31.18 54.33
CA ALA A 16 29.46 31.96 53.16
C ALA A 16 28.93 31.04 52.04
N SER A 17 29.58 29.90 51.80
CA SER A 17 29.13 28.91 50.82
C SER A 17 27.80 28.26 51.23
N LEU A 18 27.62 27.98 52.52
CA LEU A 18 26.37 27.43 53.06
C LEU A 18 25.21 28.42 52.92
N ILE A 19 25.44 29.70 53.27
CA ILE A 19 24.42 30.76 53.11
C ILE A 19 24.05 30.91 51.64
N LYS A 20 25.03 30.86 50.72
CA LYS A 20 24.77 30.93 49.28
C LYS A 20 23.94 29.74 48.79
N GLY A 21 24.20 28.53 49.31
CA GLY A 21 23.36 27.36 49.05
C GLY A 21 21.94 27.53 49.59
N MET A 22 21.80 28.00 50.83
CA MET A 22 20.51 28.26 51.45
C MET A 22 19.72 29.36 50.74
N GLN A 23 20.38 30.36 50.17
CA GLN A 23 19.76 31.41 49.35
C GLN A 23 19.11 30.81 48.09
N VAL A 24 19.77 29.86 47.44
CA VAL A 24 19.20 29.15 46.28
C VAL A 24 17.98 28.34 46.71
N THR A 25 18.08 27.57 47.79
CA THR A 25 16.94 26.82 48.34
C THR A 25 15.78 27.73 48.73
N GLY A 26 16.07 28.87 49.36
CA GLY A 26 15.08 29.87 49.73
C GLY A 26 14.39 30.49 48.53
N LYS A 27 15.12 30.70 47.42
CA LYS A 27 14.54 31.17 46.15
C LYS A 27 13.60 30.12 45.54
N GLU A 28 14.01 28.85 45.51
CA GLU A 28 13.16 27.77 44.99
C GLU A 28 11.90 27.55 45.86
N PHE A 29 12.00 27.76 47.18
CA PHE A 29 10.85 27.63 48.08
C PHE A 29 9.68 28.56 47.74
N VAL A 30 9.97 29.77 47.25
CA VAL A 30 8.95 30.76 46.85
C VAL A 30 8.61 30.71 45.36
N THR A 31 9.29 29.87 44.58
CA THR A 31 9.04 29.74 43.14
C THR A 31 7.75 28.97 42.91
N PRO A 32 6.90 29.38 41.92
CA PRO A 32 5.69 28.64 41.58
C PRO A 32 5.99 27.18 41.24
N LYS A 33 5.18 26.27 41.77
CA LYS A 33 5.34 24.83 41.55
C LYS A 33 4.97 24.50 40.11
N ILE A 34 5.89 23.88 39.38
CA ILE A 34 5.65 23.33 38.03
C ILE A 34 4.90 21.98 38.05
N THR A 35 4.54 21.49 39.23
CA THR A 35 3.89 20.20 39.42
C THR A 35 2.49 20.21 38.83
N GLU A 36 2.28 19.34 37.87
CA GLU A 36 0.98 18.99 37.29
C GLU A 36 0.25 18.03 38.24
N ARG A 37 -0.92 18.43 38.74
CA ARG A 37 -1.73 17.64 39.68
C ARG A 37 -2.61 16.63 38.93
N TYR A 38 -2.07 15.44 38.71
CA TYR A 38 -2.82 14.32 38.17
C TYR A 38 -3.61 13.60 39.30
N PRO A 39 -4.91 13.28 39.11
CA PRO A 39 -5.70 13.31 37.87
C PRO A 39 -6.51 14.60 37.61
N GLU A 40 -6.47 15.61 38.48
CA GLU A 40 -7.36 16.78 38.40
C GLU A 40 -7.10 17.70 37.18
N ASN A 41 -5.97 17.57 36.51
CA ASN A 41 -5.56 18.40 35.37
C ASN A 41 -5.63 17.70 34.00
N ARG A 42 -6.35 16.57 33.88
CA ARG A 42 -6.41 15.76 32.65
C ARG A 42 -6.79 16.54 31.40
N ASP A 43 -7.78 17.42 31.50
CA ASP A 43 -8.29 18.20 30.35
C ASP A 43 -7.28 19.23 29.83
N ASN A 44 -6.38 19.67 30.71
CA ASN A 44 -5.33 20.63 30.39
C ASN A 44 -3.99 19.95 30.11
N MET A 45 -3.92 18.62 30.11
CA MET A 45 -2.70 17.89 29.87
C MET A 45 -2.39 17.88 28.36
N ASN A 46 -1.42 18.67 27.93
CA ASN A 46 -1.01 18.77 26.53
C ASN A 46 -0.27 17.51 26.07
N ILE A 47 -1.00 16.48 25.67
CA ILE A 47 -0.44 15.28 25.04
C ILE A 47 -0.18 15.58 23.56
N SER A 48 1.00 15.20 23.06
CA SER A 48 1.35 15.37 21.66
C SER A 48 0.40 14.58 20.76
N GLN A 49 -0.01 15.16 19.63
CA GLN A 49 -0.87 14.49 18.65
C GLN A 49 -0.27 13.18 18.11
N ARG A 50 1.06 13.04 18.13
CA ARG A 50 1.78 11.85 17.63
C ARG A 50 2.13 10.85 18.73
N PHE A 51 1.60 11.04 19.93
CA PHE A 51 1.83 10.12 21.02
C PHE A 51 1.16 8.77 20.73
N ARG A 52 1.72 7.71 21.30
CA ARG A 52 1.40 6.32 20.93
C ARG A 52 1.03 5.56 22.18
N ALA A 53 -0.27 5.52 22.48
CA ALA A 53 -0.76 4.86 23.68
C ALA A 53 -1.39 3.50 23.39
N VAL A 54 -2.45 3.46 22.59
CA VAL A 54 -3.19 2.23 22.30
C VAL A 54 -3.41 2.10 20.81
N LEU A 55 -3.24 0.89 20.30
CA LEU A 55 -3.53 0.58 18.91
C LEU A 55 -5.04 0.44 18.72
N GLU A 56 -5.59 1.13 17.73
CA GLU A 56 -7.01 1.10 17.39
C GLU A 56 -7.21 0.87 15.88
N LEU A 57 -8.37 0.34 15.52
CA LEU A 57 -8.81 0.27 14.12
C LEU A 57 -9.50 1.59 13.76
N LYS A 58 -9.16 2.14 12.60
CA LYS A 58 -9.86 3.29 12.02
C LYS A 58 -11.22 2.82 11.48
N TYR A 59 -12.28 3.46 11.95
CA TYR A 59 -13.65 3.25 11.50
C TYR A 59 -14.13 4.44 10.67
N ASP A 60 -14.77 4.15 9.54
CA ASP A 60 -15.43 5.16 8.72
C ASP A 60 -16.79 5.55 9.35
N GLN A 61 -17.45 6.60 8.82
CA GLN A 61 -18.74 7.10 9.32
C GLN A 61 -19.84 6.02 9.34
N ASP A 62 -19.75 5.06 8.41
CA ASP A 62 -20.68 3.92 8.32
C ASP A 62 -20.37 2.80 9.33
N GLY A 63 -19.33 2.93 10.14
CA GLY A 63 -18.88 1.92 11.11
C GLY A 63 -18.10 0.76 10.49
N ASN A 64 -17.62 0.91 9.26
CA ASN A 64 -16.77 -0.08 8.58
C ASN A 64 -15.30 0.22 8.86
N HIS A 65 -14.48 -0.83 9.01
CA HIS A 65 -13.03 -0.69 9.12
C HIS A 65 -12.34 -0.95 7.77
N ARG A 66 -11.15 -0.37 7.58
CA ARG A 66 -10.37 -0.49 6.33
C ARG A 66 -9.48 -1.73 6.24
N CYS A 67 -9.52 -2.62 7.24
CA CYS A 67 -8.66 -3.80 7.29
C CYS A 67 -9.09 -4.86 6.24
N ILE A 68 -8.11 -5.34 5.45
CA ILE A 68 -8.30 -6.40 4.44
C ILE A 68 -7.74 -7.76 4.87
N ALA A 69 -7.43 -7.94 6.16
CA ALA A 69 -6.86 -9.16 6.73
C ALA A 69 -5.59 -9.69 5.99
N CYS A 70 -4.73 -8.78 5.53
CA CYS A 70 -3.52 -9.12 4.77
C CYS A 70 -2.41 -9.79 5.60
N GLY A 71 -2.43 -9.65 6.94
CA GLY A 71 -1.42 -10.26 7.82
C GLY A 71 -0.06 -9.56 7.83
N THR A 72 0.09 -8.38 7.20
CA THR A 72 1.37 -7.66 7.17
C THR A 72 1.77 -7.11 8.54
N CYS A 73 0.82 -6.54 9.28
CA CYS A 73 1.07 -6.00 10.62
C CYS A 73 1.47 -7.08 11.64
N GLU A 74 0.91 -8.28 11.53
CA GLU A 74 1.30 -9.44 12.34
C GLU A 74 2.74 -9.87 12.04
N ARG A 75 3.10 -10.04 10.77
CA ARG A 75 4.45 -10.44 10.34
C ARG A 75 5.53 -9.39 10.67
N ASN A 76 5.17 -8.11 10.62
CA ASN A 76 6.10 -7.02 10.90
C ASN A 76 6.20 -6.67 12.39
N CYS A 77 5.37 -7.28 13.25
CA CYS A 77 5.43 -7.02 14.69
C CYS A 77 6.68 -7.69 15.28
N PRO A 78 7.65 -6.92 15.82
CA PRO A 78 8.90 -7.50 16.33
C PRO A 78 8.68 -8.37 17.57
N ASN A 79 7.60 -8.16 18.32
CA ASN A 79 7.27 -8.91 19.53
C ASN A 79 6.06 -9.85 19.34
N GLY A 80 5.54 -9.99 18.12
CA GLY A 80 4.43 -10.91 17.82
C GLY A 80 3.13 -10.65 18.60
N THR A 81 2.81 -9.40 18.90
CA THR A 81 1.69 -9.03 19.80
C THR A 81 0.33 -8.99 19.11
N ILE A 82 0.30 -9.23 17.81
CA ILE A 82 -0.89 -9.12 16.96
C ILE A 82 -1.18 -10.51 16.40
N SER A 83 -2.44 -10.95 16.49
CA SER A 83 -2.92 -12.19 15.89
C SER A 83 -4.18 -11.90 15.07
N ILE A 84 -4.20 -12.36 13.82
CA ILE A 84 -5.27 -12.06 12.87
C ILE A 84 -5.98 -13.35 12.46
N GLU A 85 -7.24 -13.48 12.89
CA GLU A 85 -8.15 -14.50 12.41
C GLU A 85 -8.95 -13.94 11.23
N SER A 86 -9.06 -14.73 10.16
CA SER A 86 -9.71 -14.31 8.92
C SER A 86 -10.62 -15.38 8.37
N LYS A 87 -11.73 -14.94 7.76
CA LYS A 87 -12.70 -15.80 7.08
C LYS A 87 -12.72 -15.54 5.59
N MET A 88 -12.93 -16.59 4.80
CA MET A 88 -13.16 -16.47 3.37
C MET A 88 -14.65 -16.28 3.14
N VAL A 89 -15.02 -15.15 2.56
CA VAL A 89 -16.41 -14.84 2.18
C VAL A 89 -16.50 -14.89 0.66
N GLU A 90 -17.50 -15.59 0.14
CA GLU A 90 -17.80 -15.55 -1.28
C GLU A 90 -18.58 -14.27 -1.57
N THR A 91 -17.96 -13.36 -2.31
CA THR A 91 -18.67 -12.18 -2.81
C THR A 91 -19.66 -12.63 -3.87
N TRP A 92 -20.73 -11.87 -4.07
CA TRP A 92 -21.73 -12.03 -5.14
C TRP A 92 -21.14 -12.28 -6.53
N ASP A 93 -19.90 -11.84 -6.74
CA ASP A 93 -19.15 -12.09 -7.97
C ASP A 93 -18.58 -13.51 -8.13
N GLY A 94 -18.81 -14.42 -7.19
CA GLY A 94 -18.15 -15.73 -7.14
C GLY A 94 -16.66 -15.63 -6.82
N LYS A 95 -16.16 -14.43 -6.49
CA LYS A 95 -14.78 -14.21 -6.05
C LYS A 95 -14.71 -14.41 -4.54
N LYS A 96 -13.75 -15.22 -4.11
CA LYS A 96 -13.45 -15.42 -2.69
C LYS A 96 -12.66 -14.23 -2.17
N LYS A 97 -13.22 -13.48 -1.23
CA LYS A 97 -12.59 -12.34 -0.57
C LYS A 97 -12.27 -12.71 0.87
N LYS A 98 -11.04 -12.43 1.30
CA LYS A 98 -10.62 -12.60 2.69
C LYS A 98 -11.16 -11.41 3.50
N LYS A 99 -11.90 -11.70 4.57
CA LYS A 99 -12.40 -10.71 5.52
C LYS A 99 -11.84 -10.96 6.91
N LEU A 100 -11.74 -9.90 7.70
CA LEU A 100 -11.28 -9.97 9.08
C LEU A 100 -12.37 -10.65 9.92
N ASP A 101 -11.98 -11.61 10.76
CA ASP A 101 -12.91 -12.22 11.72
C ASP A 101 -12.60 -11.74 13.14
N LYS A 102 -11.34 -11.85 13.57
CA LYS A 102 -10.86 -11.27 14.83
C LYS A 102 -9.49 -10.66 14.66
N TYR A 103 -9.30 -9.49 15.25
CA TYR A 103 -8.02 -8.84 15.38
C TYR A 103 -7.66 -8.77 16.85
N ILE A 104 -6.79 -9.67 17.29
CA ILE A 104 -6.34 -9.79 18.67
C ILE A 104 -5.05 -9.02 18.82
N TYR A 105 -4.99 -8.15 19.84
CA TYR A 105 -3.86 -7.31 20.16
C TYR A 105 -3.52 -7.44 21.65
N ASP A 106 -2.33 -7.93 21.96
CA ASP A 106 -1.81 -7.93 23.33
C ASP A 106 -1.11 -6.60 23.64
N LEU A 107 -1.82 -5.72 24.36
CA LEU A 107 -1.29 -4.44 24.82
C LEU A 107 -0.15 -4.62 25.83
N GLY A 108 -0.16 -5.70 26.63
CA GLY A 108 0.83 -5.93 27.68
C GLY A 108 2.21 -6.30 27.17
N SER A 109 2.29 -6.77 25.92
CA SER A 109 3.53 -7.12 25.25
C SER A 109 3.93 -6.08 24.18
N CYS A 110 3.08 -5.09 23.88
CA CYS A 110 3.36 -4.12 22.81
C CYS A 110 4.47 -3.15 23.19
N THR A 111 5.33 -2.82 22.22
CA THR A 111 6.43 -1.84 22.38
C THR A 111 6.12 -0.46 21.80
N PHE A 112 4.90 -0.24 21.29
CA PHE A 112 4.43 1.04 20.74
C PHE A 112 5.31 1.62 19.61
N CYS A 113 5.95 0.73 18.84
CA CYS A 113 6.93 1.09 17.80
C CYS A 113 6.33 1.63 16.49
N GLN A 114 5.01 1.51 16.29
CA GLN A 114 4.30 1.98 15.08
C GLN A 114 4.63 1.28 13.75
N LEU A 115 5.34 0.15 13.78
CA LEU A 115 5.60 -0.62 12.55
C LEU A 115 4.29 -1.15 11.92
N CYS A 116 3.32 -1.59 12.73
CA CYS A 116 2.04 -2.09 12.24
C CYS A 116 1.21 -1.03 11.49
N VAL A 117 1.24 0.22 11.95
CA VAL A 117 0.52 1.35 11.33
C VAL A 117 1.21 1.77 10.03
N THR A 118 2.52 1.98 10.07
CA THR A 118 3.30 2.45 8.91
C THR A 118 3.36 1.44 7.77
N THR A 119 3.30 0.15 8.08
CA THR A 119 3.34 -0.92 7.07
C THR A 119 1.96 -1.36 6.59
N CYS A 120 0.89 -0.79 7.14
CA CYS A 120 -0.47 -1.12 6.73
C CYS A 120 -0.75 -0.56 5.31
N PRO A 121 -1.05 -1.40 4.30
CA PRO A 121 -1.27 -0.93 2.93
C PRO A 121 -2.56 -0.14 2.76
N THR A 122 -3.54 -0.31 3.67
CA THR A 122 -4.85 0.35 3.63
C THR A 122 -5.02 1.41 4.71
N ASP A 123 -3.95 1.72 5.46
CA ASP A 123 -3.98 2.65 6.60
C ASP A 123 -5.17 2.39 7.53
N ALA A 124 -5.33 1.12 7.95
CA ALA A 124 -6.48 0.68 8.75
C ALA A 124 -6.28 0.85 10.26
N LEU A 125 -5.06 1.12 10.71
CA LEU A 125 -4.68 1.15 12.11
C LEU A 125 -4.22 2.55 12.49
N ASP A 126 -4.46 2.96 13.74
CA ASP A 126 -3.87 4.16 14.32
C ASP A 126 -3.47 3.94 15.77
N PHE A 127 -2.67 4.86 16.30
CA PHE A 127 -2.50 4.97 17.75
C PHE A 127 -3.39 6.08 18.30
N SER A 128 -4.19 5.75 19.32
CA SER A 128 -4.87 6.75 20.13
C SER A 128 -3.96 7.27 21.22
N ASN A 129 -4.38 8.40 21.80
CA ASN A 129 -3.72 9.04 22.93
C ASN A 129 -4.25 8.56 24.30
N ASP A 130 -5.03 7.48 24.34
CA ASP A 130 -5.57 6.92 25.57
C ASP A 130 -4.54 6.05 26.32
N PHE A 131 -3.71 6.66 27.17
CA PHE A 131 -2.60 6.00 27.89
C PHE A 131 -3.00 5.27 29.16
N GLU A 132 -4.21 5.45 29.66
CA GLU A 132 -4.57 5.01 31.00
C GLU A 132 -5.12 3.58 31.03
N GLN A 133 -4.34 2.64 30.53
CA GLN A 133 -4.77 1.25 30.31
C GLN A 133 -4.39 0.29 31.44
N ALA A 134 -4.14 0.82 32.64
CA ALA A 134 -3.75 0.02 33.78
C ALA A 134 -4.91 -0.89 34.21
N VAL A 135 -4.65 -2.20 34.32
CA VAL A 135 -5.63 -3.21 34.71
C VAL A 135 -5.02 -4.16 35.74
N PHE A 136 -5.87 -4.73 36.61
CA PHE A 136 -5.43 -5.65 37.67
C PHE A 136 -5.06 -7.06 37.20
N SER A 137 -5.42 -7.44 35.97
CA SER A 137 -5.14 -8.78 35.44
C SER A 137 -4.61 -8.73 34.02
N ARG A 138 -3.59 -9.56 33.75
CA ARG A 138 -2.94 -9.63 32.43
C ARG A 138 -3.90 -9.96 31.29
N ALA A 139 -4.87 -10.85 31.54
CA ALA A 139 -5.84 -11.26 30.52
C ALA A 139 -6.64 -10.06 29.95
N LYS A 140 -6.83 -8.98 30.72
CA LYS A 140 -7.54 -7.78 30.27
C LYS A 140 -6.70 -6.89 29.35
N LEU A 141 -5.39 -7.12 29.25
CA LEU A 141 -4.51 -6.42 28.30
C LEU A 141 -4.61 -6.98 26.88
N VAL A 142 -5.15 -8.20 26.73
CA VAL A 142 -5.45 -8.77 25.42
C VAL A 142 -6.78 -8.20 24.94
N LYS A 143 -6.70 -7.33 23.95
CA LYS A 143 -7.85 -6.61 23.38
C LYS A 143 -8.20 -7.18 22.01
N GLN A 144 -9.49 -7.23 21.72
CA GLN A 144 -9.97 -7.42 20.35
C GLN A 144 -10.25 -6.03 19.75
N LEU A 145 -9.53 -5.66 18.69
CA LEU A 145 -9.66 -4.32 18.10
C LEU A 145 -10.92 -4.18 17.26
N ASN A 146 -11.37 -5.26 16.62
CA ASN A 146 -12.58 -5.24 15.81
C ASN A 146 -13.82 -5.45 16.71
N TYR A 147 -14.38 -4.36 17.21
CA TYR A 147 -15.54 -4.40 18.12
C TYR A 147 -16.88 -4.27 17.37
N LEU A 148 -16.92 -3.52 16.26
CA LEU A 148 -18.09 -3.43 15.39
C LEU A 148 -18.12 -4.60 14.39
N PRO A 149 -19.25 -5.33 14.28
CA PRO A 149 -19.41 -6.34 13.24
C PRO A 149 -19.48 -5.67 11.87
N GLU A 150 -18.76 -6.22 10.89
CA GLU A 150 -18.86 -5.76 9.50
C GLU A 150 -20.31 -5.94 9.01
N LYS A 151 -20.88 -4.88 8.44
CA LYS A 151 -22.19 -4.95 7.80
C LYS A 151 -22.13 -5.90 6.59
N PRO A 152 -23.16 -6.73 6.36
CA PRO A 152 -23.22 -7.56 5.16
C PRO A 152 -23.19 -6.65 3.91
N GLU A 153 -22.39 -7.06 2.91
CA GLU A 153 -22.33 -6.30 1.65
C GLU A 153 -23.73 -6.30 1.00
N PRO A 154 -24.26 -5.13 0.60
CA PRO A 154 -25.60 -5.05 0.02
C PRO A 154 -25.67 -5.93 -1.22
N GLU A 155 -26.74 -6.73 -1.31
CA GLU A 155 -26.93 -7.59 -2.47
C GLU A 155 -27.04 -6.73 -3.74
N PRO A 156 -26.28 -7.04 -4.80
CA PRO A 156 -26.38 -6.29 -6.04
C PRO A 156 -27.79 -6.43 -6.60
N THR A 157 -28.29 -5.31 -7.12
CA THR A 157 -29.59 -5.28 -7.80
C THR A 157 -29.59 -6.27 -8.98
N PRO A 158 -30.76 -6.82 -9.37
CA PRO A 158 -30.86 -7.78 -10.47
C PRO A 158 -30.16 -7.33 -11.75
N GLU A 159 -30.18 -6.02 -12.04
CA GLU A 159 -29.50 -5.42 -13.19
C GLU A 159 -27.97 -5.46 -13.11
N GLN A 160 -27.41 -5.30 -11.91
CA GLN A 160 -25.96 -5.40 -11.68
C GLN A 160 -25.48 -6.85 -11.80
N ARG A 161 -26.29 -7.82 -11.33
CA ARG A 161 -26.02 -9.25 -11.53
C ARG A 161 -25.99 -9.63 -13.01
N ALA A 162 -26.99 -9.19 -13.78
CA ALA A 162 -27.05 -9.46 -15.21
C ALA A 162 -25.85 -8.85 -15.98
N LYS A 163 -25.42 -7.63 -15.62
CA LYS A 163 -24.24 -6.99 -16.23
C LYS A 163 -22.95 -7.75 -15.92
N LEU A 164 -22.76 -8.19 -14.68
CA LEU A 164 -21.58 -8.94 -14.25
C LEU A 164 -21.53 -10.35 -14.86
N GLU A 165 -22.68 -11.01 -15.00
CA GLU A 165 -22.79 -12.31 -15.68
C GLU A 165 -22.53 -12.19 -17.17
N ALA A 166 -23.04 -11.14 -17.83
CA ALA A 166 -22.74 -10.85 -19.22
C ALA A 166 -21.24 -10.56 -19.44
N GLU A 167 -20.61 -9.82 -18.53
CA GLU A 167 -19.17 -9.52 -18.60
C GLU A 167 -18.32 -10.78 -18.34
N LYS A 168 -18.73 -11.66 -17.42
CA LYS A 168 -18.09 -12.96 -17.18
C LYS A 168 -18.25 -13.90 -18.37
N ALA A 169 -19.43 -13.94 -18.97
CA ALA A 169 -19.68 -14.73 -20.19
C ALA A 169 -18.85 -14.21 -21.37
N ALA A 170 -18.72 -12.89 -21.53
CA ALA A 170 -17.87 -12.28 -22.55
C ALA A 170 -16.38 -12.57 -22.33
N LYS A 171 -15.89 -12.50 -21.08
CA LYS A 171 -14.49 -12.86 -20.74
C LYS A 171 -14.22 -14.35 -20.89
N ALA A 172 -15.18 -15.21 -20.55
CA ALA A 172 -15.08 -16.65 -20.76
C ALA A 172 -15.09 -17.00 -22.25
N ALA A 173 -15.91 -16.33 -23.07
CA ALA A 173 -15.92 -16.48 -24.52
C ALA A 173 -14.61 -15.98 -25.14
N ALA A 174 -14.07 -14.85 -24.69
CA ALA A 174 -12.78 -14.31 -25.12
C ALA A 174 -11.61 -15.23 -24.73
N ALA A 175 -11.63 -15.81 -23.52
CA ALA A 175 -10.63 -16.78 -23.08
C ALA A 175 -10.73 -18.10 -23.87
N LYS A 176 -11.93 -18.56 -24.22
CA LYS A 176 -12.13 -19.71 -25.12
C LYS A 176 -11.63 -19.42 -26.54
N ALA A 177 -11.88 -18.22 -27.05
CA ALA A 177 -11.38 -17.78 -28.36
C ALA A 177 -9.84 -17.61 -28.37
N ALA A 178 -9.22 -17.25 -27.24
CA ALA A 178 -7.77 -17.18 -27.10
C ALA A 178 -7.11 -18.56 -26.90
N ALA A 179 -7.82 -19.53 -26.31
CA ALA A 179 -7.34 -20.91 -26.13
C ALA A 179 -7.46 -21.75 -27.41
N ALA A 180 -8.36 -21.40 -28.33
CA ALA A 180 -8.37 -21.92 -29.69
C ALA A 180 -7.33 -21.14 -30.52
N GLY A 181 -6.06 -21.51 -30.42
CA GLY A 181 -5.01 -20.96 -31.28
C GLY A 181 -5.35 -21.15 -32.77
N PRO A 182 -4.90 -20.27 -33.68
CA PRO A 182 -5.26 -20.37 -35.10
C PRO A 182 -4.67 -21.65 -35.70
N ALA A 183 -5.50 -22.46 -36.34
CA ALA A 183 -5.03 -23.49 -37.26
C ALA A 183 -4.23 -22.79 -38.36
N VAL A 184 -2.97 -23.17 -38.52
CA VAL A 184 -2.07 -22.58 -39.51
C VAL A 184 -2.42 -23.16 -40.88
N GLU A 185 -3.20 -22.44 -41.69
CA GLU A 185 -3.33 -22.73 -43.12
C GLU A 185 -1.98 -22.44 -43.82
N LEU A 186 -1.40 -23.46 -44.44
CA LEU A 186 -0.21 -23.33 -45.28
C LEU A 186 -0.62 -22.70 -46.62
N ASP A 187 0.15 -21.73 -47.09
CA ASP A 187 -0.12 -20.97 -48.30
C ASP A 187 0.07 -21.80 -49.59
N GLU A 188 -0.68 -21.47 -50.65
CA GLU A 188 -0.71 -22.21 -51.93
C GLU A 188 0.67 -22.41 -52.57
N LYS A 189 1.63 -21.52 -52.25
CA LYS A 189 3.03 -21.57 -52.69
C LYS A 189 3.85 -22.63 -51.94
N ALA A 190 3.55 -22.88 -50.67
CA ALA A 190 4.18 -23.95 -49.87
C ALA A 190 3.71 -25.34 -50.33
N LEU A 191 2.42 -25.48 -50.67
CA LEU A 191 1.86 -26.73 -51.22
C LEU A 191 2.52 -27.10 -52.56
N LYS A 192 2.64 -26.15 -53.49
CA LYS A 192 3.32 -26.36 -54.79
C LYS A 192 4.81 -26.69 -54.65
N ALA A 193 5.49 -26.14 -53.64
CA ALA A 193 6.90 -26.43 -53.37
C ALA A 193 7.13 -27.84 -52.80
N ILE A 194 6.16 -28.39 -52.07
CA ILE A 194 6.21 -29.75 -51.53
C ILE A 194 5.87 -30.79 -52.62
N GLU A 195 4.92 -30.46 -53.49
CA GLU A 195 4.56 -31.28 -54.66
C GLU A 195 5.68 -31.36 -55.69
N ALA A 196 6.42 -30.27 -55.92
CA ALA A 196 7.61 -30.27 -56.79
C ALA A 196 8.78 -31.11 -56.26
N ALA A 197 8.74 -31.55 -55.00
CA ALA A 197 9.72 -32.44 -54.38
C ALA A 197 9.26 -33.92 -54.34
N ALA A 198 8.19 -34.28 -55.08
CA ALA A 198 7.69 -35.64 -55.18
C ALA A 198 8.72 -36.59 -55.79
N GLY A 199 9.42 -37.33 -54.92
CA GLY A 199 10.49 -38.26 -55.27
C GLY A 199 11.47 -38.52 -54.12
N ASP A 200 11.53 -37.62 -53.13
CA ASP A 200 12.37 -37.78 -51.93
C ASP A 200 11.55 -37.45 -50.65
N PRO A 201 11.08 -38.48 -49.90
CA PRO A 201 10.24 -38.32 -48.72
C PRO A 201 10.90 -37.48 -47.61
N GLU A 202 12.23 -37.55 -47.48
CA GLU A 202 12.96 -36.86 -46.42
C GLU A 202 13.04 -35.35 -46.71
N LYS A 203 13.15 -34.99 -48.00
CA LYS A 203 13.16 -33.59 -48.46
C LYS A 203 11.79 -32.93 -48.32
N GLN A 204 10.71 -33.68 -48.57
CA GLN A 204 9.34 -33.20 -48.34
C GLN A 204 9.05 -32.93 -46.86
N ALA A 205 9.50 -33.82 -45.97
CA ALA A 205 9.35 -33.64 -44.53
C ALA A 205 10.11 -32.41 -44.02
N LYS A 206 11.34 -32.18 -44.49
CA LYS A 206 12.14 -31.00 -44.14
C LYS A 206 11.52 -29.69 -44.64
N LEU A 207 10.94 -29.69 -45.85
CA LEU A 207 10.26 -28.51 -46.41
C LEU A 207 8.97 -28.18 -45.63
N ARG A 208 8.14 -29.19 -45.31
CA ARG A 208 6.94 -29.00 -44.47
C ARG A 208 7.28 -28.41 -43.10
N ALA A 209 8.26 -29.00 -42.41
CA ALA A 209 8.71 -28.50 -41.11
C ALA A 209 9.27 -27.06 -41.17
N ALA A 210 9.97 -26.71 -42.25
CA ALA A 210 10.49 -25.36 -42.44
C ALA A 210 9.37 -24.33 -42.67
N PHE A 211 8.35 -24.67 -43.47
CA PHE A 211 7.22 -23.77 -43.74
C PHE A 211 6.31 -23.61 -42.53
N GLU A 212 6.04 -24.68 -41.76
CA GLU A 212 5.31 -24.59 -40.49
C GLU A 212 6.04 -23.72 -39.47
N LYS A 213 7.37 -23.85 -39.36
CA LYS A 213 8.19 -23.00 -38.49
C LYS A 213 8.16 -21.54 -38.93
N ALA A 214 8.22 -21.27 -40.22
CA ALA A 214 8.14 -19.92 -40.77
C ALA A 214 6.76 -19.28 -40.54
N ALA A 215 5.69 -20.04 -40.71
CA ALA A 215 4.33 -19.61 -40.44
C ALA A 215 4.11 -19.30 -38.95
N ARG A 216 4.67 -20.13 -38.06
CA ARG A 216 4.63 -19.89 -36.61
C ARG A 216 5.39 -18.63 -36.21
N LEU A 217 6.59 -18.42 -36.73
CA LEU A 217 7.37 -17.20 -36.49
C LEU A 217 6.67 -15.94 -37.02
N LYS A 218 5.95 -16.05 -38.15
CA LYS A 218 5.16 -14.95 -38.72
C LYS A 218 3.93 -14.66 -37.87
N ALA A 219 3.25 -15.67 -37.35
CA ALA A 219 2.14 -15.54 -36.42
C ALA A 219 2.59 -14.95 -35.06
N GLU A 220 3.73 -15.40 -34.53
CA GLU A 220 4.34 -14.87 -33.30
C GLU A 220 4.73 -13.38 -33.48
N LYS A 221 5.31 -12.99 -34.63
CA LYS A 221 5.60 -11.59 -34.94
C LYS A 221 4.34 -10.74 -35.13
N ALA A 222 3.29 -11.27 -35.74
CA ALA A 222 2.01 -10.58 -35.89
C ALA A 222 1.30 -10.40 -34.54
N ALA A 223 1.37 -11.40 -33.66
CA ALA A 223 0.87 -11.31 -32.28
C ALA A 223 1.67 -10.29 -31.45
N ALA A 224 3.00 -10.26 -31.59
CA ALA A 224 3.85 -9.26 -30.95
C ALA A 224 3.57 -7.83 -31.43
N ALA A 225 3.33 -7.64 -32.74
CA ALA A 225 2.93 -6.34 -33.30
C ALA A 225 1.55 -5.89 -32.78
N LYS A 226 0.61 -6.83 -32.62
CA LYS A 226 -0.73 -6.56 -32.08
C LYS A 226 -0.69 -6.27 -30.57
N ALA A 227 0.20 -6.91 -29.82
CA ALA A 227 0.44 -6.61 -28.41
C ALA A 227 1.11 -5.23 -28.21
N ALA A 228 2.03 -4.83 -29.08
CA ALA A 228 2.63 -3.49 -29.06
C ALA A 228 1.64 -2.36 -29.43
N ALA A 229 0.56 -2.70 -30.13
CA ALA A 229 -0.55 -1.78 -30.41
C ALA A 229 -1.56 -1.67 -29.25
N ALA A 230 -1.53 -2.58 -28.27
CA ALA A 230 -2.51 -2.70 -27.18
C ALA A 230 -1.96 -2.34 -25.77
N ALA A 231 -0.90 -1.52 -25.69
CA ALA A 231 -0.49 -0.90 -24.44
C ALA A 231 -1.60 0.04 -23.91
N PRO A 232 -1.80 0.16 -22.59
CA PRO A 232 -3.01 0.74 -22.01
C PRO A 232 -3.22 2.19 -22.46
N ALA A 233 -4.47 2.49 -22.82
CA ALA A 233 -4.92 3.82 -23.18
C ALA A 233 -4.81 4.75 -21.96
N VAL A 234 -3.75 5.55 -21.93
CA VAL A 234 -3.78 6.87 -21.30
C VAL A 234 -4.83 7.68 -22.07
N GLU A 235 -5.72 8.41 -21.42
CA GLU A 235 -6.63 9.33 -22.11
C GLU A 235 -5.80 10.33 -22.94
N LEU A 236 -5.81 10.13 -24.25
CA LEU A 236 -5.09 10.93 -25.22
C LEU A 236 -5.99 12.08 -25.65
N ASP A 237 -5.49 13.31 -25.56
CA ASP A 237 -6.18 14.46 -26.14
C ASP A 237 -6.31 14.31 -27.67
N ASP A 238 -7.29 14.99 -28.26
CA ASP A 238 -7.58 14.89 -29.71
C ASP A 238 -6.37 15.21 -30.60
N LYS A 239 -5.43 16.00 -30.08
CA LYS A 239 -4.20 16.38 -30.76
C LYS A 239 -3.16 15.24 -30.74
N ALA A 240 -3.01 14.53 -29.62
CA ALA A 240 -2.15 13.36 -29.49
C ALA A 240 -2.65 12.19 -30.36
N ARG A 241 -3.98 12.04 -30.47
CA ARG A 241 -4.59 11.05 -31.37
C ARG A 241 -4.25 11.33 -32.85
N LYS A 242 -4.45 12.56 -33.33
CA LYS A 242 -4.09 12.96 -34.70
C LYS A 242 -2.59 12.84 -35.00
N ALA A 243 -1.73 13.11 -34.01
CA ALA A 243 -0.28 12.99 -34.17
C ALA A 243 0.19 11.54 -34.29
N LEU A 244 -0.44 10.61 -33.56
CA LEU A 244 -0.17 9.18 -33.67
C LEU A 244 -0.72 8.58 -34.97
N GLU A 245 -1.89 9.04 -35.43
CA GLU A 245 -2.48 8.64 -36.72
C GLU A 245 -1.64 9.11 -37.90
N ALA A 246 -1.11 10.34 -37.87
CA ALA A 246 -0.19 10.85 -38.90
C ALA A 246 1.17 10.11 -38.94
N ALA A 247 1.51 9.37 -37.88
CA ALA A 247 2.73 8.57 -37.78
C ALA A 247 2.49 7.06 -38.02
N ALA A 248 1.28 6.65 -38.45
CA ALA A 248 0.85 5.25 -38.60
C ALA A 248 1.80 4.35 -39.43
N GLY A 249 2.64 4.93 -40.31
CA GLY A 249 3.59 4.20 -41.17
C GLY A 249 5.05 4.15 -40.69
N ASP A 250 5.41 4.81 -39.59
CA ASP A 250 6.80 4.82 -39.07
C ASP A 250 6.82 4.43 -37.58
N PRO A 251 7.26 3.18 -37.25
CA PRO A 251 7.22 2.66 -35.88
C PRO A 251 8.19 3.39 -34.94
N GLU A 252 9.30 3.94 -35.43
CA GLU A 252 10.25 4.67 -34.60
C GLU A 252 9.69 6.05 -34.22
N LYS A 253 8.99 6.69 -35.16
CA LYS A 253 8.30 7.96 -34.92
C LYS A 253 7.14 7.81 -33.94
N GLN A 254 6.37 6.72 -34.02
CA GLN A 254 5.31 6.42 -33.04
C GLN A 254 5.87 6.22 -31.62
N ALA A 255 6.99 5.50 -31.49
CA ALA A 255 7.63 5.28 -30.20
C ALA A 255 8.12 6.59 -29.56
N LYS A 256 8.72 7.49 -30.35
CA LYS A 256 9.15 8.83 -29.90
C LYS A 256 7.97 9.68 -29.45
N ILE A 257 6.85 9.64 -30.16
CA ILE A 257 5.63 10.38 -29.79
C ILE A 257 5.04 9.85 -28.48
N ARG A 258 4.94 8.52 -28.31
CA ARG A 258 4.46 7.90 -27.07
C ARG A 258 5.35 8.23 -25.86
N ALA A 259 6.67 8.12 -26.00
CA ALA A 259 7.62 8.46 -24.94
C ALA A 259 7.56 9.95 -24.55
N ALA A 260 7.33 10.85 -25.51
CA ALA A 260 7.14 12.27 -25.24
C ALA A 260 5.85 12.55 -24.47
N LEU A 261 4.76 11.85 -24.79
CA LEU A 261 3.48 11.96 -24.09
C LEU A 261 3.56 11.44 -22.65
N GLU A 262 4.23 10.31 -22.42
CA GLU A 262 4.47 9.78 -21.07
C GLU A 262 5.31 10.73 -20.22
N LYS A 263 6.38 11.31 -20.80
CA LYS A 263 7.21 12.30 -20.09
C LYS A 263 6.41 13.56 -19.75
N ALA A 264 5.54 14.01 -20.65
CA ALA A 264 4.67 15.16 -20.42
C ALA A 264 3.60 14.87 -19.33
N ALA A 265 3.03 13.67 -19.31
CA ALA A 265 2.10 13.24 -18.27
C ALA A 265 2.78 13.20 -16.89
N ARG A 266 4.01 12.68 -16.82
CA ARG A 266 4.78 12.65 -15.56
C ARG A 266 5.11 14.04 -15.03
N LEU A 267 5.55 14.95 -15.91
CA LEU A 267 5.83 16.34 -15.53
C LEU A 267 4.58 17.10 -15.10
N LYS A 268 3.41 16.81 -15.69
CA LYS A 268 2.12 17.37 -15.25
C LYS A 268 1.73 16.84 -13.87
N ALA A 269 1.89 15.55 -13.61
CA ALA A 269 1.61 14.95 -12.30
C ALA A 269 2.54 15.51 -11.21
N GLU A 270 3.84 15.66 -11.49
CA GLU A 270 4.81 16.26 -10.58
C GLU A 270 4.46 17.72 -10.24
N LYS A 271 4.01 18.52 -11.22
CA LYS A 271 3.56 19.90 -10.98
C LYS A 271 2.24 19.99 -10.22
N ALA A 272 1.30 19.08 -10.49
CA ALA A 272 0.03 19.02 -9.75
C ALA A 272 0.25 18.64 -8.27
N ALA A 273 1.18 17.71 -8.00
CA ALA A 273 1.60 17.38 -6.64
C ALA A 273 2.26 18.57 -5.93
N ALA A 274 3.16 19.28 -6.62
CA ALA A 274 3.82 20.47 -6.07
C ALA A 274 2.83 21.61 -5.75
N ASN A 275 1.81 21.83 -6.57
CA ASN A 275 0.81 22.87 -6.33
C ASN A 275 -0.09 22.54 -5.11
N ASN A 276 -0.52 21.28 -4.98
CA ASN A 276 -1.31 20.81 -3.83
C ASN A 276 -0.55 20.96 -2.49
N ASP A 277 0.77 20.76 -2.49
CA ASP A 277 1.61 20.94 -1.30
C ASP A 277 1.76 22.41 -0.87
N THR A 278 1.54 23.37 -1.77
CA THR A 278 1.52 24.82 -1.49
C THR A 278 0.16 25.32 -1.00
N GLU A 279 -0.95 24.78 -1.52
CA GLU A 279 -2.30 25.14 -1.06
C GLU A 279 -2.59 24.61 0.36
N ASN A 280 -2.02 23.47 0.74
CA ASN A 280 -2.22 22.89 2.07
C ASN A 280 -1.31 23.49 3.18
N LYS A 281 -0.53 24.53 2.84
CA LYS A 281 0.40 25.24 3.74
C LYS A 281 0.03 26.70 3.98
N ASN A 282 -1.04 27.21 3.36
CA ASN A 282 -1.58 28.55 3.58
C ASN A 282 -2.90 28.50 4.35
#